data_AF-A0A453T5D8-F1
#
_entry.id   AF-A0A453T5D8-F1
#
_cell.length_a   1.000
_cell.length_b   1.000
_cell.length_c   1.000
_cell.angle_alpha   90.00
_cell.angle_beta   90.00
_cell.angle_gamma   90.00
#
_symmetry.space_group_name_H-M   'P 1'
#
loop_
_entity.id
_entity.type
_entity.pdbx_description
1 polymer ?
#
loop_
_entity_poly.entity_id
_entity_poly.type
_entity_poly.pdbx_seq_one_letter_code
_entity_poly.pdbx_strand_id
1 'polypeptide(L)'
;FDIAPEFGALLVFIEHRFYGESKPFGNDSYKSADTLGYLTSTQALADFAVLITSLKQNLSAVDAPVVVFGGSYGGMLASWFRLKYPHVAMGALASSAPILQFDDITPWSSFYDAVSQDFKSESLNCFSVIKAVWDVLDYRGSNDSGLLELSKTFRACKTVRFPSSLSNWLWTAFTYTAMVDYPTPANFMMNLPAYPVKEMCKIIDSFPVGADVVEKAFTAASLYYNYTGDQKCFEMEGGDDPHGLSGWGWQACTEMVMPMTVSNESMFPPSGFSYEEKSEGCFASYEVRPRMNWITTEY
;
A
#
# COMPACT_ATOMS: atom_id res chain seq x y z
N PHE A 1 -6.48 -15.80 14.30
CA PHE A 1 -6.04 -16.91 15.18
C PHE A 1 -7.24 -17.54 15.89
N ASP A 2 -8.17 -16.71 16.34
CA ASP A 2 -9.29 -17.04 17.24
C ASP A 2 -10.19 -18.20 16.80
N ILE A 3 -10.35 -18.43 15.49
CA ILE A 3 -11.23 -19.49 14.98
C ILE A 3 -10.56 -20.88 14.93
N ALA A 4 -9.23 -20.94 14.97
CA ALA A 4 -8.51 -22.22 14.82
C ALA A 4 -8.84 -23.25 15.93
N PRO A 5 -9.01 -22.87 17.21
CA PRO A 5 -9.42 -23.80 18.27
C PRO A 5 -10.78 -24.46 18.02
N GLU A 6 -11.74 -23.76 17.42
CA GLU A 6 -13.07 -24.34 17.10
C GLU A 6 -12.97 -25.50 16.09
N PHE A 7 -11.99 -25.43 15.19
CA PHE A 7 -11.72 -26.45 14.18
C PHE A 7 -10.64 -27.45 14.58
N GLY A 8 -9.99 -27.27 15.75
CA GLY A 8 -8.79 -28.03 16.12
C GLY A 8 -7.67 -27.90 15.06
N ALA A 9 -7.57 -26.74 14.41
CA ALA A 9 -6.73 -26.56 13.23
C ALA A 9 -5.27 -26.23 13.58
N LEU A 10 -4.34 -26.80 12.82
CA LEU A 10 -2.95 -26.32 12.77
C LEU A 10 -2.89 -24.99 12.04
N LEU A 11 -2.20 -24.01 12.63
CA LEU A 11 -1.94 -22.72 12.01
C LEU A 11 -0.54 -22.70 11.40
N VAL A 12 -0.47 -22.29 10.14
CA VAL A 12 0.79 -22.16 9.38
C VAL A 12 0.78 -20.81 8.70
N PHE A 13 1.80 -20.00 8.98
CA PHE A 13 2.06 -18.75 8.26
C PHE A 13 3.23 -18.98 7.33
N ILE A 14 3.00 -18.85 6.04
CA ILE A 14 4.01 -19.08 5.01
C ILE A 14 4.49 -17.71 4.54
N GLU A 15 5.76 -17.43 4.79
CA GLU A 15 6.37 -16.20 4.31
C GLU A 15 6.56 -16.26 2.80
N HIS A 16 6.25 -15.16 2.11
CA HIS A 16 6.37 -15.07 0.67
C HIS A 16 7.86 -14.97 0.27
N ARG A 17 8.27 -15.66 -0.80
CA ARG A 17 9.62 -15.51 -1.36
C ARG A 17 9.95 -14.03 -1.61
N PHE A 18 11.20 -13.63 -1.37
CA PHE A 18 11.68 -12.24 -1.44
C PHE A 18 10.99 -11.29 -0.45
N TYR A 19 10.47 -11.78 0.67
CA TYR A 19 10.02 -10.94 1.77
C TYR A 19 10.55 -11.52 3.09
N GLY A 20 10.77 -10.66 4.07
CA GLY A 20 11.31 -11.05 5.37
C GLY A 20 12.66 -11.77 5.26
N GLU A 21 12.73 -12.98 5.81
CA GLU A 21 13.93 -13.83 5.81
C GLU A 21 13.95 -14.80 4.62
N SER A 22 12.83 -14.96 3.91
CA SER A 22 12.64 -15.87 2.78
C SER A 22 13.26 -15.33 1.50
N LYS A 23 14.58 -15.16 1.49
CA LYS A 23 15.38 -14.58 0.39
C LYS A 23 16.11 -15.67 -0.39
N PRO A 24 15.66 -16.05 -1.60
CA PRO A 24 16.25 -17.18 -2.34
C PRO A 24 17.75 -17.06 -2.63
N PHE A 25 18.25 -15.82 -2.68
CA PHE A 25 19.67 -15.51 -2.91
C PHE A 25 20.27 -14.69 -1.75
N GLY A 26 19.70 -14.75 -0.55
CA GLY A 26 20.14 -13.95 0.59
C GLY A 26 20.14 -12.45 0.28
N ASN A 27 21.24 -11.75 0.62
CA ASN A 27 21.39 -10.31 0.35
C ASN A 27 21.43 -9.96 -1.14
N ASP A 28 21.73 -10.91 -2.03
CA ASP A 28 21.77 -10.69 -3.48
C ASP A 28 20.37 -10.81 -4.14
N SER A 29 19.31 -11.08 -3.36
CA SER A 29 17.96 -11.32 -3.90
C SER A 29 17.39 -10.13 -4.69
N TYR A 30 17.82 -8.89 -4.40
CA TYR A 30 17.35 -7.68 -5.11
C TYR A 30 18.43 -7.07 -6.01
N LYS A 31 19.51 -7.80 -6.29
CA LYS A 31 20.70 -7.26 -6.96
C LYS A 31 20.50 -7.00 -8.45
N SER A 32 19.71 -7.83 -9.14
CA SER A 32 19.50 -7.71 -10.59
C SER A 32 18.17 -8.31 -11.01
N ALA A 33 17.78 -8.03 -12.26
CA ALA A 33 16.64 -8.66 -12.91
C ALA A 33 16.75 -10.19 -12.95
N ASP A 34 17.96 -10.75 -13.03
CA ASP A 34 18.17 -12.20 -13.05
C ASP A 34 17.78 -12.87 -11.73
N THR A 35 18.06 -12.23 -10.59
CA THR A 35 17.65 -12.76 -9.28
C THR A 35 16.17 -12.45 -9.01
N LEU A 36 15.72 -11.24 -9.32
CA LEU A 36 14.33 -10.84 -9.15
C LEU A 36 13.36 -11.55 -10.11
N GLY A 37 13.83 -12.14 -11.21
CA GLY A 37 13.03 -12.94 -12.13
C GLY A 37 12.31 -14.13 -11.48
N TYR A 38 12.74 -14.56 -10.29
CA TYR A 38 12.08 -15.60 -9.49
C TYR A 38 11.00 -15.06 -8.55
N LEU A 39 10.83 -13.75 -8.45
CA LEU A 39 9.76 -13.08 -7.71
C LEU A 39 8.52 -12.93 -8.60
N THR A 40 7.72 -13.99 -8.67
CA THR A 40 6.44 -14.01 -9.38
C THR A 40 5.35 -14.65 -8.52
N SER A 41 4.09 -14.33 -8.78
CA SER A 41 2.96 -14.92 -8.06
C SER A 41 2.87 -16.42 -8.31
N THR A 42 3.06 -16.88 -9.55
CA THR A 42 3.03 -18.31 -9.91
C THR A 42 4.04 -19.12 -9.12
N GLN A 43 5.25 -18.60 -8.97
CA GLN A 43 6.31 -19.20 -8.17
C GLN A 43 6.01 -19.22 -6.67
N ALA A 44 5.45 -18.13 -6.12
CA ALA A 44 5.02 -18.09 -4.72
C ALA A 44 3.91 -19.12 -4.43
N LEU A 45 2.93 -19.25 -5.34
CA LEU A 45 1.89 -20.28 -5.24
C LEU A 45 2.49 -21.70 -5.29
N ALA A 46 3.49 -21.94 -6.13
CA ALA A 46 4.19 -23.22 -6.17
C ALA A 46 4.91 -23.54 -4.85
N ASP A 47 5.55 -22.54 -4.22
CA ASP A 47 6.17 -22.70 -2.88
C ASP A 47 5.13 -23.14 -1.86
N PHE A 48 3.95 -22.50 -1.85
CA PHE A 48 2.88 -22.84 -0.93
C PHE A 48 2.40 -24.28 -1.13
N ALA A 49 2.25 -24.72 -2.39
CA ALA A 49 1.85 -26.09 -2.70
C ALA A 49 2.87 -27.13 -2.21
N VAL A 50 4.15 -26.90 -2.47
CA VAL A 50 5.23 -27.79 -2.03
C VAL A 50 5.33 -27.82 -0.50
N LEU A 51 5.28 -26.66 0.15
CA LEU A 51 5.38 -26.57 1.60
C LEU A 51 4.21 -27.26 2.29
N ILE A 52 2.97 -27.01 1.84
CA ILE A 52 1.77 -27.62 2.44
C ILE A 52 1.80 -29.14 2.28
N THR A 53 2.14 -29.64 1.10
CA THR A 53 2.19 -31.09 0.83
C THR A 53 3.31 -31.77 1.62
N SER A 54 4.51 -31.17 1.67
CA SER A 54 5.63 -31.67 2.47
C SER A 54 5.31 -31.66 3.97
N LEU A 55 4.69 -30.60 4.47
CA LEU A 55 4.30 -30.50 5.88
C LEU A 55 3.28 -31.59 6.25
N LYS A 56 2.25 -31.81 5.41
CA LYS A 56 1.26 -32.87 5.63
C LYS A 56 1.90 -34.26 5.66
N GLN A 57 2.89 -34.52 4.79
CA GLN A 57 3.65 -35.78 4.83
C GLN A 57 4.46 -35.92 6.12
N ASN A 58 5.22 -34.89 6.49
CA ASN A 58 6.06 -34.90 7.70
C ASN A 58 5.25 -35.06 8.99
N LEU A 59 4.03 -34.52 9.03
CA LEU A 59 3.11 -34.64 10.16
C LEU A 59 2.19 -35.87 10.08
N SER A 60 2.35 -36.74 9.07
CA SER A 60 1.45 -37.88 8.83
C SER A 60 -0.03 -37.50 8.76
N ALA A 61 -0.31 -36.30 8.23
CA ALA A 61 -1.61 -35.65 8.14
C ALA A 61 -2.06 -35.49 6.67
N VAL A 62 -1.77 -36.47 5.82
CA VAL A 62 -1.98 -36.42 4.36
C VAL A 62 -3.44 -36.15 3.95
N ASP A 63 -4.40 -36.58 4.76
CA ASP A 63 -5.83 -36.39 4.51
C ASP A 63 -6.39 -35.12 5.18
N ALA A 64 -5.57 -34.38 5.95
CA ALA A 64 -6.04 -33.20 6.65
C ALA A 64 -6.51 -32.11 5.65
N PRO A 65 -7.72 -31.54 5.83
CA PRO A 65 -8.20 -30.45 4.98
C PRO A 65 -7.36 -29.19 5.17
N VAL A 66 -7.19 -28.42 4.10
CA VAL A 66 -6.45 -27.15 4.12
C VAL A 66 -7.33 -26.02 3.63
N VAL A 67 -7.45 -24.96 4.43
CA VAL A 67 -8.07 -23.70 4.03
C VAL A 67 -6.98 -22.63 4.05
N VAL A 68 -6.84 -21.89 2.95
CA VAL A 68 -5.86 -20.81 2.86
C VAL A 68 -6.50 -19.46 3.18
N PHE A 69 -5.75 -18.60 3.86
CA PHE A 69 -6.21 -17.29 4.31
C PHE A 69 -5.26 -16.22 3.79
N GLY A 70 -5.81 -15.07 3.40
CA GLY A 70 -4.99 -13.94 3.01
C GLY A 70 -5.74 -12.62 3.01
N GLY A 71 -5.01 -11.53 3.25
CA GLY A 71 -5.49 -10.15 3.15
C GLY A 71 -4.75 -9.40 2.05
N SER A 72 -5.41 -8.45 1.38
CA SER A 72 -4.78 -7.63 0.32
C SER A 72 -4.17 -8.52 -0.78
N TYR A 73 -2.92 -8.31 -1.19
CA TYR A 73 -2.19 -9.20 -2.11
C TYR A 73 -2.14 -10.66 -1.61
N GLY A 74 -2.01 -10.89 -0.31
CA GLY A 74 -2.12 -12.23 0.27
C GLY A 74 -3.50 -12.86 0.03
N GLY A 75 -4.57 -12.05 -0.01
CA GLY A 75 -5.91 -12.50 -0.36
C GLY A 75 -6.04 -12.86 -1.84
N MET A 76 -5.36 -12.11 -2.73
CA MET A 76 -5.26 -12.46 -4.15
C MET A 76 -4.57 -13.82 -4.29
N LEU A 77 -3.44 -14.02 -3.60
CA LEU A 77 -2.74 -15.30 -3.56
C LEU A 77 -3.61 -16.42 -3.00
N ALA A 78 -4.38 -16.21 -1.93
CA ALA A 78 -5.28 -17.22 -1.38
C ALA A 78 -6.34 -17.66 -2.40
N SER A 79 -6.98 -16.69 -3.08
CA SER A 79 -7.93 -16.96 -4.17
C SER A 79 -7.29 -17.75 -5.31
N TRP A 80 -6.17 -17.25 -5.82
CA TRP A 80 -5.45 -17.87 -6.93
C TRP A 80 -4.88 -19.24 -6.58
N PHE A 81 -4.46 -19.46 -5.32
CA PHE A 81 -4.02 -20.76 -4.84
C PHE A 81 -5.16 -21.76 -4.87
N ARG A 82 -6.36 -21.40 -4.40
CA ARG A 82 -7.53 -22.29 -4.48
C ARG A 82 -7.92 -22.58 -5.93
N LEU A 83 -7.81 -21.60 -6.83
CA LEU A 83 -8.09 -21.79 -8.26
C LEU A 83 -7.10 -22.75 -8.93
N LYS A 84 -5.80 -22.59 -8.67
CA LYS A 84 -4.72 -23.34 -9.34
C LYS A 84 -4.36 -24.67 -8.68
N TYR A 85 -4.51 -24.76 -7.36
CA TYR A 85 -4.20 -25.93 -6.55
C TYR A 85 -5.42 -26.43 -5.76
N PRO A 86 -6.57 -26.71 -6.42
CA PRO A 86 -7.77 -27.15 -5.71
C PRO A 86 -7.63 -28.54 -5.07
N HIS A 87 -6.60 -29.29 -5.47
CA HIS A 87 -6.21 -30.58 -4.89
C HIS A 87 -5.36 -30.43 -3.61
N VAL A 88 -4.83 -29.23 -3.32
CA VAL A 88 -4.04 -28.94 -2.11
C VAL A 88 -4.87 -28.22 -1.06
N ALA A 89 -5.58 -27.15 -1.45
CA ALA A 89 -6.46 -26.40 -0.56
C ALA A 89 -7.92 -26.55 -0.96
N MET A 90 -8.79 -26.91 -0.02
CA MET A 90 -10.22 -27.12 -0.25
C MET A 90 -11.02 -25.82 -0.29
N GLY A 91 -10.49 -24.74 0.28
CA GLY A 91 -11.14 -23.43 0.32
C GLY A 91 -10.13 -22.29 0.55
N ALA A 92 -10.59 -21.07 0.29
CA ALA A 92 -9.82 -19.86 0.52
C ALA A 92 -10.70 -18.78 1.18
N LEU A 93 -10.15 -18.05 2.15
CA LEU A 93 -10.68 -16.79 2.63
C LEU A 93 -9.79 -15.66 2.11
N ALA A 94 -10.28 -14.92 1.12
CA ALA A 94 -9.59 -13.81 0.48
C ALA A 94 -10.18 -12.48 0.96
N SER A 95 -9.60 -11.92 2.03
CA SER A 95 -10.06 -10.69 2.66
C SER A 95 -9.52 -9.46 1.93
N SER A 96 -10.40 -8.55 1.52
CA SER A 96 -10.03 -7.30 0.83
C SER A 96 -9.03 -7.51 -0.34
N ALA A 97 -9.25 -8.56 -1.14
CA ALA A 97 -8.37 -8.93 -2.24
C ALA A 97 -8.78 -8.20 -3.54
N PRO A 98 -7.98 -7.28 -4.09
CA PRO A 98 -8.33 -6.53 -5.30
C PRO A 98 -8.08 -7.35 -6.58
N ILE A 99 -8.64 -8.56 -6.67
CA ILE A 99 -8.45 -9.47 -7.81
C ILE A 99 -8.97 -8.93 -9.15
N LEU A 100 -9.79 -7.88 -9.11
CA LEU A 100 -10.37 -7.22 -10.29
C LEU A 100 -9.65 -5.90 -10.67
N GLN A 101 -8.60 -5.49 -9.96
CA GLN A 101 -7.90 -4.23 -10.25
C GLN A 101 -6.89 -4.37 -11.40
N PHE A 102 -7.33 -4.93 -12.53
CA PHE A 102 -6.50 -5.17 -13.72
C PHE A 102 -7.25 -4.76 -14.98
N ASP A 103 -6.50 -4.48 -16.04
CA ASP A 103 -7.02 -4.08 -17.35
C ASP A 103 -8.09 -2.98 -17.21
N ASP A 104 -9.27 -3.16 -17.81
CA ASP A 104 -10.42 -2.28 -17.73
C ASP A 104 -11.58 -2.87 -16.91
N ILE A 105 -11.29 -3.88 -16.05
CA ILE A 105 -12.31 -4.63 -15.30
C ILE A 105 -13.02 -3.72 -14.28
N THR A 106 -12.27 -2.85 -13.60
CA THR A 106 -12.81 -1.82 -12.69
C THR A 106 -12.42 -0.42 -13.15
N PRO A 107 -13.25 0.60 -12.86
CA PRO A 107 -12.88 1.98 -13.14
C PRO A 107 -11.55 2.35 -12.47
N TRP A 108 -10.59 2.86 -13.23
CA TRP A 108 -9.25 3.15 -12.71
C TRP A 108 -9.23 4.19 -11.58
N SER A 109 -10.27 5.03 -11.47
CA SER A 109 -10.41 6.02 -10.40
C SER A 109 -10.92 5.46 -9.08
N SER A 110 -11.44 4.23 -9.07
CA SER A 110 -12.23 3.69 -7.95
C SER A 110 -11.50 3.75 -6.61
N PHE A 111 -10.19 3.52 -6.60
CA PHE A 111 -9.39 3.56 -5.38
C PHE A 111 -9.36 4.96 -4.75
N TYR A 112 -8.96 5.97 -5.52
CA TYR A 112 -8.85 7.33 -5.00
C TYR A 112 -10.21 8.00 -4.79
N ASP A 113 -11.23 7.60 -5.54
CA ASP A 113 -12.62 8.02 -5.29
C ASP A 113 -13.11 7.48 -3.94
N ALA A 114 -12.83 6.22 -3.63
CA ALA A 114 -13.17 5.61 -2.33
C ALA A 114 -12.44 6.30 -1.18
N VAL A 115 -11.11 6.47 -1.28
CA VAL A 115 -10.32 7.20 -0.26
C VAL A 115 -10.88 8.62 -0.06
N SER A 116 -11.22 9.31 -1.14
CA SER A 116 -11.81 10.65 -1.07
C SER A 116 -13.18 10.66 -0.38
N GLN A 117 -13.98 9.61 -0.61
CA GLN A 117 -15.30 9.47 -0.02
C GLN A 117 -15.24 9.20 1.48
N ASP A 118 -14.25 8.48 1.98
CA ASP A 118 -14.06 8.24 3.42
C ASP A 118 -13.91 9.56 4.18
N PHE A 119 -12.99 10.43 3.74
CA PHE A 119 -12.79 11.75 4.35
C PHE A 119 -13.99 12.68 4.17
N LYS A 120 -14.63 12.64 2.99
CA LYS A 120 -15.81 13.45 2.70
C LYS A 120 -17.01 13.07 3.57
N SER A 121 -17.15 11.79 3.91
CA SER A 121 -18.23 11.29 4.77
C SER A 121 -18.08 11.74 6.23
N GLU A 122 -16.85 11.94 6.69
CA GLU A 122 -16.56 12.48 8.02
C GLU A 122 -16.73 14.00 8.08
N SER A 123 -16.20 14.75 7.09
CA SER A 123 -16.35 16.22 7.06
C SER A 123 -16.12 16.81 5.66
N LEU A 124 -17.08 17.63 5.21
CA LEU A 124 -16.96 18.38 3.95
C LEU A 124 -15.84 19.43 4.00
N ASN A 125 -15.59 20.02 5.18
CA ASN A 125 -14.50 20.98 5.35
C ASN A 125 -13.14 20.26 5.31
N CYS A 126 -13.01 19.12 5.99
CA CYS A 126 -11.84 18.25 5.92
C CYS A 126 -11.48 17.90 4.47
N PHE A 127 -12.44 17.37 3.72
CA PHE A 127 -12.28 17.08 2.29
C PHE A 127 -11.82 18.31 1.48
N SER A 128 -12.44 19.47 1.72
CA SER A 128 -12.13 20.71 0.97
C SER A 128 -10.74 21.25 1.29
N VAL A 129 -10.29 21.15 2.54
CA VAL A 129 -8.94 21.53 2.97
C VAL A 129 -7.89 20.62 2.34
N ILE A 130 -8.11 19.30 2.37
CA ILE A 130 -7.20 18.34 1.72
C ILE A 130 -7.14 18.63 0.22
N LYS A 131 -8.29 18.83 -0.44
CA LYS A 131 -8.34 19.15 -1.87
C LYS A 131 -7.60 20.45 -2.23
N ALA A 132 -7.65 21.46 -1.37
CA ALA A 132 -7.01 22.75 -1.62
C ALA A 132 -5.49 22.75 -1.35
N VAL A 133 -4.98 21.83 -0.51
CA VAL A 133 -3.57 21.90 -0.08
C VAL A 133 -2.57 21.73 -1.21
N TRP A 134 -2.92 20.94 -2.23
CA TRP A 134 -2.01 20.58 -3.32
C TRP A 134 -1.59 21.78 -4.15
N ASP A 135 -2.56 22.59 -4.61
CA ASP A 135 -2.29 23.81 -5.36
C ASP A 135 -1.46 24.82 -4.54
N VAL A 136 -1.68 24.85 -3.22
CA VAL A 136 -0.94 25.72 -2.30
C VAL A 136 0.50 25.24 -2.12
N LEU A 137 0.73 23.91 -2.06
CA LEU A 137 2.07 23.34 -2.00
C LEU A 137 2.84 23.61 -3.30
N ASP A 138 2.21 23.43 -4.46
CA ASP A 138 2.86 23.69 -5.75
C ASP A 138 3.21 25.18 -5.91
N TYR A 139 2.29 26.07 -5.53
CA TYR A 139 2.53 27.51 -5.57
C TYR A 139 3.64 27.95 -4.61
N ARG A 140 3.57 27.55 -3.34
CA ARG A 140 4.57 27.94 -2.32
C ARG A 140 5.91 27.24 -2.53
N GLY A 141 5.90 26.02 -3.03
CA GLY A 141 7.10 25.23 -3.32
C GLY A 141 7.83 25.63 -4.60
N SER A 142 7.34 26.61 -5.36
CA SER A 142 7.90 26.97 -6.67
C SER A 142 9.26 27.67 -6.62
N ASN A 143 9.78 28.00 -5.43
CA ASN A 143 11.05 28.68 -5.22
C ASN A 143 11.70 28.27 -3.90
N ASP A 144 13.02 28.50 -3.78
CA ASP A 144 13.82 28.08 -2.63
C ASP A 144 13.36 28.67 -1.29
N SER A 145 12.89 29.92 -1.29
CA SER A 145 12.42 30.58 -0.06
C SER A 145 11.14 29.91 0.46
N GLY A 146 10.22 29.61 -0.44
CA GLY A 146 8.96 28.95 -0.10
C GLY A 146 9.17 27.48 0.27
N LEU A 147 10.08 26.75 -0.40
CA LEU A 147 10.48 25.41 0.03
C LEU A 147 11.13 25.40 1.42
N LEU A 148 11.94 26.41 1.75
CA LEU A 148 12.52 26.56 3.08
C LEU A 148 11.43 26.83 4.13
N GLU A 149 10.42 27.64 3.82
CA GLU A 149 9.28 27.90 4.70
C GLU A 149 8.44 26.63 4.91
N LEU A 150 8.07 25.95 3.82
CA LEU A 150 7.33 24.70 3.87
C LEU A 150 8.09 23.62 4.65
N SER A 151 9.41 23.51 4.46
CA SER A 151 10.24 22.57 5.22
C SER A 151 10.12 22.80 6.74
N LYS A 152 10.01 24.05 7.18
CA LYS A 152 9.79 24.39 8.60
C LYS A 152 8.38 24.05 9.03
N THR A 153 7.36 24.40 8.24
CA THR A 153 5.95 24.05 8.51
C THR A 153 5.79 22.55 8.71
N PHE A 154 6.39 21.76 7.83
CA PHE A 154 6.35 20.31 7.87
C PHE A 154 7.28 19.68 8.91
N ARG A 155 8.02 20.47 9.69
CA ARG A 155 9.04 20.00 10.63
C ARG A 155 10.00 19.00 9.98
N ALA A 156 10.43 19.25 8.75
CA ALA A 156 11.34 18.37 8.03
C ALA A 156 12.72 18.34 8.73
N CYS A 157 13.37 17.18 8.79
CA CYS A 157 14.70 17.05 9.41
C CYS A 157 15.80 17.79 8.63
N LYS A 158 15.59 17.97 7.33
CA LYS A 158 16.46 18.70 6.40
C LYS A 158 15.58 19.57 5.49
N THR A 159 16.15 20.62 4.91
CA THR A 159 15.45 21.39 3.87
C THR A 159 15.10 20.47 2.71
N VAL A 160 13.80 20.39 2.40
CA VAL A 160 13.27 19.59 1.30
C VAL A 160 13.65 20.24 -0.02
N ARG A 161 14.07 19.41 -0.98
CA ARG A 161 14.55 19.88 -2.29
C ARG A 161 13.45 19.88 -3.35
N PHE A 162 12.48 18.98 -3.23
CA PHE A 162 11.43 18.80 -4.22
C PHE A 162 10.04 19.02 -3.58
N PRO A 163 9.19 19.90 -4.15
CA PRO A 163 7.81 20.06 -3.68
C PRO A 163 7.03 18.73 -3.66
N SER A 164 7.31 17.85 -4.61
CA SER A 164 6.73 16.51 -4.69
C SER A 164 6.98 15.67 -3.44
N SER A 165 8.08 15.89 -2.72
CA SER A 165 8.37 15.17 -1.46
C SER A 165 7.34 15.50 -0.38
N LEU A 166 6.91 16.77 -0.30
CA LEU A 166 5.87 17.22 0.63
C LEU A 166 4.49 16.69 0.21
N SER A 167 4.18 16.78 -1.09
CA SER A 167 2.93 16.26 -1.63
C SER A 167 2.82 14.75 -1.42
N ASN A 168 3.89 13.98 -1.67
CA ASN A 168 3.92 12.54 -1.44
C ASN A 168 3.77 12.17 0.04
N TRP A 169 4.32 12.97 0.95
CA TRP A 169 4.17 12.77 2.39
C TRP A 169 2.71 12.93 2.84
N LEU A 170 2.02 13.98 2.40
CA LEU A 170 0.59 14.14 2.66
C LEU A 170 -0.23 13.04 1.98
N TRP A 171 0.07 12.73 0.72
CA TRP A 171 -0.63 11.72 -0.07
C TRP A 171 -0.61 10.36 0.63
N THR A 172 0.57 9.98 1.10
CA THR A 172 0.81 8.75 1.86
C THR A 172 -0.03 8.73 3.13
N ALA A 173 0.03 9.79 3.95
CA ALA A 173 -0.74 9.84 5.20
C ALA A 173 -2.24 9.67 4.96
N PHE A 174 -2.84 10.41 4.02
CA PHE A 174 -4.28 10.34 3.77
C PHE A 174 -4.69 8.99 3.17
N THR A 175 -3.91 8.46 2.21
CA THR A 175 -4.21 7.17 1.57
C THR A 175 -4.11 6.02 2.56
N TYR A 176 -2.99 5.91 3.29
CA TYR A 176 -2.81 4.80 4.22
C TYR A 176 -3.75 4.89 5.41
N THR A 177 -4.08 6.11 5.89
CA THR A 177 -5.04 6.28 6.97
C THR A 177 -6.44 5.77 6.59
N ALA A 178 -6.90 6.04 5.36
CA ALA A 178 -8.15 5.47 4.86
C ALA A 178 -8.10 3.93 4.81
N MET A 179 -6.97 3.35 4.38
CA MET A 179 -6.82 1.89 4.33
C MET A 179 -6.84 1.21 5.71
N VAL A 180 -6.54 1.94 6.79
CA VAL A 180 -6.49 1.41 8.16
C VAL A 180 -7.44 2.14 9.11
N ASP A 181 -8.59 2.60 8.61
CA ASP A 181 -9.63 3.29 9.39
C ASP A 181 -10.42 2.34 10.33
N TYR A 182 -9.69 1.68 11.23
CA TYR A 182 -10.24 0.67 12.11
C TYR A 182 -11.02 1.29 13.28
N PRO A 183 -12.07 0.63 13.78
CA PRO A 183 -12.86 1.11 14.93
C PRO A 183 -12.15 0.94 16.28
N THR A 184 -10.91 0.43 16.28
CA THR A 184 -10.07 0.19 17.46
C THR A 184 -8.66 0.69 17.18
N PRO A 185 -7.88 1.07 18.21
CA PRO A 185 -6.47 1.37 18.04
C PRO A 185 -5.74 0.19 17.40
N ALA A 186 -4.86 0.49 16.44
CA ALA A 186 -4.16 -0.52 15.67
C ALA A 186 -2.72 -0.07 15.37
N ASN A 187 -1.85 -1.03 15.11
CA ASN A 187 -0.42 -0.82 14.85
C ASN A 187 0.05 -1.60 13.61
N PHE A 188 -0.81 -1.76 12.61
CA PHE A 188 -0.50 -2.52 11.40
C PHE A 188 0.50 -1.79 10.51
N MET A 189 0.15 -0.61 10.03
CA MET A 189 1.05 0.25 9.25
C MET A 189 1.82 1.21 10.16
N MET A 190 1.07 1.94 10.99
CA MET A 190 1.56 2.88 12.00
C MET A 190 0.71 2.72 13.26
N ASN A 191 1.22 3.17 14.41
CA ASN A 191 0.43 3.28 15.63
C ASN A 191 -0.64 4.36 15.43
N LEU A 192 -1.90 3.97 15.38
CA LEU A 192 -3.04 4.85 15.10
C LEU A 192 -4.16 4.67 16.13
N PRO A 193 -4.94 5.72 16.40
CA PRO A 193 -6.12 5.63 17.25
C PRO A 193 -7.24 4.85 16.55
N ALA A 194 -8.34 4.60 17.26
CA ALA A 194 -9.59 4.21 16.64
C ALA A 194 -10.13 5.34 15.76
N TYR A 195 -10.69 4.99 14.60
CA TYR A 195 -11.26 5.91 13.61
C TYR A 195 -10.29 7.03 13.19
N PRO A 196 -9.07 6.69 12.72
CA PRO A 196 -8.05 7.70 12.43
C PRO A 196 -8.46 8.70 11.34
N VAL A 197 -9.32 8.36 10.37
CA VAL A 197 -9.84 9.34 9.38
C VAL A 197 -10.66 10.41 10.08
N LYS A 198 -11.56 10.00 10.99
CA LYS A 198 -12.37 10.90 11.81
C LYS A 198 -11.51 11.81 12.69
N GLU A 199 -10.45 11.26 13.30
CA GLU A 199 -9.53 12.05 14.12
C GLU A 199 -8.74 13.07 13.28
N MET A 200 -8.29 12.71 12.08
CA MET A 200 -7.68 13.66 11.14
C MET A 200 -8.65 14.80 10.78
N CYS A 201 -9.90 14.49 10.47
CA CYS A 201 -10.89 15.50 10.13
C CYS A 201 -11.25 16.40 11.32
N LYS A 202 -11.35 15.86 12.54
CA LYS A 202 -11.50 16.66 13.76
C LYS A 202 -10.34 17.64 13.96
N ILE A 203 -9.11 17.21 13.69
CA ILE A 203 -7.93 18.10 13.75
C ILE A 203 -8.14 19.27 12.79
N ILE A 204 -8.46 19.00 11.52
CA ILE A 204 -8.68 20.06 10.50
C ILE A 204 -9.80 21.02 10.93
N ASP A 205 -10.91 20.48 11.41
CA ASP A 205 -12.10 21.25 11.78
C ASP A 205 -11.92 22.06 13.07
N SER A 206 -10.92 21.72 13.90
CA SER A 206 -10.60 22.45 15.13
C SER A 206 -9.86 23.78 14.88
N PHE A 207 -9.27 23.97 13.69
CA PHE A 207 -8.55 25.19 13.37
C PHE A 207 -9.50 26.39 13.16
N PRO A 208 -9.10 27.60 13.55
CA PRO A 208 -9.91 28.79 13.34
C PRO A 208 -10.13 29.10 11.85
N VAL A 209 -11.18 29.86 11.58
CA VAL A 209 -11.47 30.37 10.23
C VAL A 209 -10.28 31.21 9.75
N GLY A 210 -9.82 30.95 8.53
CA GLY A 210 -8.66 31.64 7.94
C GLY A 210 -7.29 31.09 8.35
N ALA A 211 -7.23 30.06 9.19
CA ALA A 211 -5.97 29.35 9.43
C ALA A 211 -5.41 28.72 8.14
N ASP A 212 -4.09 28.60 8.11
CA ASP A 212 -3.35 28.17 6.93
C ASP A 212 -3.70 26.74 6.50
N VAL A 213 -3.98 26.55 5.22
CA VAL A 213 -4.40 25.24 4.66
C VAL A 213 -3.29 24.20 4.79
N VAL A 214 -2.02 24.60 4.60
CA VAL A 214 -0.87 23.69 4.72
C VAL A 214 -0.68 23.27 6.17
N GLU A 215 -0.79 24.20 7.11
CA GLU A 215 -0.71 23.89 8.55
C GLU A 215 -1.83 22.91 8.99
N LYS A 216 -3.07 23.12 8.53
CA LYS A 216 -4.19 22.19 8.79
C LYS A 216 -3.90 20.78 8.28
N ALA A 217 -3.55 20.67 7.00
CA ALA A 217 -3.28 19.38 6.36
C ALA A 217 -2.09 18.68 6.98
N PHE A 218 -1.00 19.40 7.26
CA PHE A 218 0.19 18.88 7.92
C PHE A 218 -0.12 18.35 9.33
N THR A 219 -0.88 19.11 10.12
CA THR A 219 -1.22 18.72 11.50
C THR A 219 -2.08 17.46 11.50
N ALA A 220 -3.05 17.36 10.58
CA ALA A 220 -3.87 16.16 10.43
C ALA A 220 -3.04 14.96 9.97
N ALA A 221 -2.27 15.11 8.89
CA ALA A 221 -1.40 14.05 8.36
C ALA A 221 -0.32 13.60 9.36
N SER A 222 0.13 14.50 10.26
CA SER A 222 1.05 14.15 11.34
C SER A 222 0.48 13.09 12.29
N LEU A 223 -0.84 12.91 12.37
CA LEU A 223 -1.46 11.81 13.10
C LEU A 223 -0.94 10.45 12.61
N TYR A 224 -0.79 10.28 11.29
CA TYR A 224 -0.29 9.03 10.70
C TYR A 224 1.15 8.73 11.11
N TYR A 225 2.00 9.76 11.11
CA TYR A 225 3.44 9.57 11.34
C TYR A 225 3.87 9.69 12.79
N ASN A 226 3.08 10.38 13.63
CA ASN A 226 3.51 10.79 14.97
C ASN A 226 2.36 10.80 15.98
N TYR A 227 1.47 9.80 15.93
CA TYR A 227 0.41 9.65 16.93
C TYR A 227 0.96 9.53 18.37
N THR A 228 2.10 8.86 18.56
CA THR A 228 2.72 8.69 19.89
C THR A 228 3.41 9.95 20.42
N GLY A 229 3.70 10.92 19.55
CA GLY A 229 4.33 12.20 19.92
C GLY A 229 5.87 12.16 20.02
N ASP A 230 6.51 11.04 19.67
CA ASP A 230 7.95 10.86 19.84
C ASP A 230 8.81 11.48 18.71
N GLN A 231 8.20 11.77 17.54
CA GLN A 231 8.93 12.31 16.38
C GLN A 231 9.19 13.81 16.53
N LYS A 232 10.47 14.19 16.49
CA LYS A 232 10.93 15.59 16.56
C LYS A 232 10.93 16.29 15.21
N CYS A 233 11.19 15.53 14.14
CA CYS A 233 11.18 15.98 12.76
C CYS A 233 10.84 14.79 11.84
N PHE A 234 10.52 15.06 10.57
CA PHE A 234 10.19 14.03 9.58
C PHE A 234 11.25 13.98 8.47
N GLU A 235 11.74 12.79 8.14
CA GLU A 235 12.59 12.56 6.98
C GLU A 235 11.71 12.33 5.75
N MET A 236 11.70 13.33 4.85
CA MET A 236 10.79 13.36 3.68
C MET A 236 11.48 12.96 2.39
N GLU A 237 12.82 12.88 2.40
CA GLU A 237 13.64 12.56 1.23
C GLU A 237 14.73 11.57 1.63
N GLY A 238 14.93 10.54 0.80
CA GLY A 238 16.00 9.55 1.00
C GLY A 238 15.82 8.66 2.23
N GLY A 239 14.59 8.51 2.73
CA GLY A 239 14.27 7.60 3.83
C GLY A 239 14.32 6.12 3.42
N ASP A 240 14.46 5.28 4.43
CA ASP A 240 14.39 3.82 4.28
C ASP A 240 12.97 3.37 3.88
N ASP A 241 12.85 2.13 3.41
CA ASP A 241 11.57 1.44 3.15
C ASP A 241 11.15 0.69 4.44
N PRO A 242 10.39 1.32 5.35
CA PRO A 242 10.10 0.75 6.67
C PRO A 242 9.21 -0.49 6.60
N HIS A 243 8.55 -0.72 5.46
CA HIS A 243 7.60 -1.82 5.27
C HIS A 243 8.17 -2.96 4.42
N GLY A 244 9.43 -2.87 3.97
CA GLY A 244 10.09 -3.91 3.19
C GLY A 244 9.42 -4.20 1.85
N LEU A 245 8.82 -3.17 1.24
CA LEU A 245 8.14 -3.20 -0.05
C LEU A 245 9.07 -3.18 -1.27
N SER A 246 10.39 -3.26 -1.08
CA SER A 246 11.38 -3.29 -2.17
C SER A 246 11.07 -4.33 -3.26
N GLY A 247 10.53 -5.51 -2.89
CA GLY A 247 10.08 -6.52 -3.85
C GLY A 247 8.78 -6.16 -4.58
N TRP A 248 7.92 -5.36 -3.97
CA TRP A 248 6.63 -4.97 -4.53
C TRP A 248 6.79 -4.10 -5.78
N GLY A 249 7.80 -3.22 -5.79
CA GLY A 249 8.14 -2.41 -6.97
C GLY A 249 8.43 -3.27 -8.20
N TRP A 250 9.20 -4.36 -8.02
CA TRP A 250 9.45 -5.34 -9.07
C TRP A 250 8.18 -6.05 -9.52
N GLN A 251 7.35 -6.52 -8.57
CA GLN A 251 6.09 -7.19 -8.90
C GLN A 251 5.14 -6.26 -9.67
N ALA A 252 5.02 -5.00 -9.26
CA ALA A 252 4.24 -3.98 -9.93
C ALA A 252 4.82 -3.56 -11.30
N CYS A 253 6.08 -3.93 -11.59
CA CYS A 253 6.74 -3.72 -12.87
C CYS A 253 6.79 -4.96 -13.76
N THR A 254 6.21 -6.07 -13.34
CA THR A 254 6.22 -7.33 -14.08
C THR A 254 4.84 -7.94 -14.23
N GLU A 255 4.15 -8.23 -13.12
CA GLU A 255 2.85 -8.94 -13.11
C GLU A 255 1.73 -8.09 -12.50
N MET A 256 1.98 -7.38 -11.40
CA MET A 256 0.96 -6.60 -10.65
C MET A 256 0.73 -5.21 -11.27
N VAL A 257 0.48 -5.17 -12.58
CA VAL A 257 0.17 -3.92 -13.29
C VAL A 257 -1.28 -3.57 -13.03
N MET A 258 -1.51 -2.74 -12.02
CA MET A 258 -2.83 -2.32 -11.58
C MET A 258 -3.05 -0.85 -11.94
N PRO A 259 -3.76 -0.52 -13.04
CA PRO A 259 -4.00 0.86 -13.44
C PRO A 259 -4.78 1.61 -12.35
N MET A 260 -4.33 2.82 -12.05
CA MET A 260 -5.00 3.73 -11.11
C MET A 260 -4.92 5.15 -11.64
N THR A 261 -6.04 5.86 -11.60
CA THR A 261 -6.17 7.26 -11.98
C THR A 261 -6.78 8.06 -10.83
N VAL A 262 -6.65 9.38 -10.88
CA VAL A 262 -7.33 10.28 -9.94
C VAL A 262 -8.34 11.12 -10.71
N SER A 263 -9.62 11.04 -10.30
CA SER A 263 -10.73 11.77 -10.91
C SER A 263 -10.72 13.25 -10.53
N ASN A 264 -11.53 14.07 -11.21
CA ASN A 264 -11.71 15.48 -10.82
C ASN A 264 -12.52 15.63 -9.52
N GLU A 265 -13.29 14.61 -9.17
CA GLU A 265 -14.13 14.52 -8.00
C GLU A 265 -13.33 14.19 -6.75
N SER A 266 -12.15 13.58 -6.92
CA SER A 266 -11.21 13.23 -5.85
C SER A 266 -10.76 14.44 -5.03
N MET A 267 -10.35 14.19 -3.78
CA MET A 267 -9.62 15.19 -2.98
C MET A 267 -8.13 15.27 -3.34
N PHE A 268 -7.62 14.40 -4.22
CA PHE A 268 -6.26 14.45 -4.73
C PHE A 268 -6.20 15.16 -6.10
N PRO A 269 -5.02 15.66 -6.53
CA PRO A 269 -4.82 16.22 -7.86
C PRO A 269 -5.15 15.19 -8.96
N PRO A 270 -5.93 15.57 -9.99
CA PRO A 270 -6.26 14.68 -11.10
C PRO A 270 -5.01 14.14 -11.80
N SER A 271 -5.00 12.84 -12.09
CA SER A 271 -3.88 12.16 -12.73
C SER A 271 -4.35 11.00 -13.59
N GLY A 272 -3.66 10.79 -14.70
CA GLY A 272 -3.89 9.70 -15.64
C GLY A 272 -2.98 8.51 -15.39
N PHE A 273 -3.22 7.43 -16.13
CA PHE A 273 -2.36 6.26 -16.20
C PHE A 273 -2.08 5.95 -17.66
N SER A 274 -0.80 5.73 -17.99
CA SER A 274 -0.35 5.26 -19.30
C SER A 274 0.44 3.96 -19.15
N TYR A 275 0.05 2.96 -19.95
CA TYR A 275 0.79 1.71 -20.05
C TYR A 275 2.20 1.94 -20.62
N GLU A 276 2.36 2.88 -21.54
CA GLU A 276 3.64 3.26 -22.13
C GLU A 276 4.56 3.87 -21.06
N GLU A 277 4.10 4.89 -20.34
CA GLU A 277 4.87 5.52 -19.26
C GLU A 277 5.23 4.52 -18.16
N LYS A 278 4.28 3.64 -17.78
CA LYS A 278 4.53 2.55 -16.84
C LYS A 278 5.63 1.62 -17.38
N SER A 279 5.58 1.25 -18.65
CA SER A 279 6.59 0.39 -19.26
C SER A 279 7.97 1.03 -19.30
N GLU A 280 8.08 2.32 -19.64
CA GLU A 280 9.35 3.04 -19.66
C GLU A 280 9.94 3.22 -18.25
N GLY A 281 9.10 3.55 -17.26
CA GLY A 281 9.53 3.67 -15.86
C GLY A 281 10.07 2.35 -15.30
N CYS A 282 9.40 1.24 -15.62
CA CYS A 282 9.85 -0.09 -15.22
C CYS A 282 11.14 -0.50 -15.93
N PHE A 283 11.29 -0.17 -17.21
CA PHE A 283 12.52 -0.43 -17.94
C PHE A 283 13.70 0.37 -17.37
N ALA A 284 13.47 1.64 -17.00
CA ALA A 284 14.50 2.48 -16.39
C ALA A 284 14.93 2.00 -14.99
N SER A 285 14.02 1.40 -14.22
CA SER A 285 14.29 0.98 -12.83
C SER A 285 14.83 -0.45 -12.72
N TYR A 286 14.38 -1.34 -13.60
CA TYR A 286 14.57 -2.78 -13.45
C TYR A 286 15.03 -3.47 -14.75
N GLU A 287 15.22 -2.74 -15.85
CA GLU A 287 15.58 -3.28 -17.17
C GLU A 287 14.61 -4.34 -17.71
N VAL A 288 13.35 -4.31 -17.22
CA VAL A 288 12.27 -5.20 -17.64
C VAL A 288 11.07 -4.40 -18.11
N ARG A 289 10.29 -5.00 -19.01
CA ARG A 289 8.99 -4.46 -19.43
C ARG A 289 7.86 -5.30 -18.81
N PRO A 290 6.85 -4.64 -18.23
CA PRO A 290 5.70 -5.31 -17.63
C PRO A 290 4.89 -6.10 -18.66
N ARG A 291 4.32 -7.23 -18.23
CA ARG A 291 3.36 -8.01 -19.02
C ARG A 291 1.95 -7.61 -18.61
N MET A 292 1.42 -6.56 -19.24
CA MET A 292 0.21 -5.85 -18.79
C MET A 292 -0.99 -6.77 -18.48
N ASN A 293 -1.26 -7.73 -19.37
CA ASN A 293 -2.45 -8.59 -19.27
C ASN A 293 -2.13 -9.98 -18.70
N TRP A 294 -0.96 -10.14 -18.06
CA TRP A 294 -0.51 -11.45 -17.60
C TRP A 294 -1.41 -12.01 -16.52
N ILE A 295 -1.80 -11.20 -15.53
CA ILE A 295 -2.64 -11.66 -14.41
C ILE A 295 -4.02 -12.11 -14.88
N THR A 296 -4.65 -11.37 -15.79
CA THR A 296 -5.97 -11.72 -16.34
C THR A 296 -5.94 -12.88 -17.33
N THR A 297 -4.76 -13.20 -17.89
CA THR A 297 -4.54 -14.42 -18.67
C THR A 297 -4.28 -15.62 -17.77
N GLU A 298 -3.51 -15.43 -16.69
CA GLU A 298 -3.08 -16.51 -15.82
C GLU A 298 -4.18 -16.92 -14.83
N TYR A 299 -4.98 -16.01 -14.27
CA TYR A 299 -5.95 -16.32 -13.20
C TYR A 299 -7.39 -15.97 -13.57
#